data_AF-A0A524JNG4-F1
#
_entry.id   AF-A0A524JNG4-F1
#
_cell.length_a   1.000
_cell.length_b   1.000
_cell.length_c   1.000
_cell.angle_alpha   90.00
_cell.angle_beta   90.00
_cell.angle_gamma   90.00
#
_symmetry.space_group_name_H-M   'P 1'
#
loop_
_entity.id
_entity.type
_entity.pdbx_description
1 polymer ?
#
loop_
_entity_poly.entity_id
_entity_poly.type
_entity_poly.pdbx_seq_one_letter_code
_entity_poly.pdbx_strand_id
1 'polypeptide(L)'
;FVGNHDLWMNGYFEEELNIPVFHRPQQYSINGKRFFIGHGDGLGPYDKGYKRMKKVFTNPVAQWLFRWLHPDWGVRMAQYFSVKNKLLSGEEDVKFLGDEKEWLVQYAKRKLEDQHFDYFLFGHRHLPLNIDLNGKSTYVNLGDWISYFTYAVFDGESLSLEKFMLK
;
A
#
# COMPACT_ATOMS: atom_id res chain seq x y z
N PHE A 1 -1.83 5.13 -6.45
CA PHE A 1 -1.15 3.83 -6.39
C PHE A 1 -2.20 2.79 -6.17
N VAL A 2 -2.22 1.75 -7.01
CA VAL A 2 -3.21 0.68 -6.86
C VAL A 2 -2.89 -0.13 -5.62
N GLY A 3 -3.92 -0.37 -4.79
CA GLY A 3 -3.83 -1.24 -3.63
C GLY A 3 -4.43 -2.62 -3.84
N ASN A 4 -4.61 -3.34 -2.73
CA ASN A 4 -5.09 -4.71 -2.72
C ASN A 4 -6.60 -4.85 -2.98
N HIS A 5 -7.37 -3.76 -2.95
CA HIS A 5 -8.82 -3.74 -3.16
C HIS A 5 -9.24 -3.23 -4.55
N ASP A 6 -8.31 -2.59 -5.25
CA ASP A 6 -8.47 -1.83 -6.48
C ASP A 6 -7.51 -2.33 -7.56
N LEU A 7 -7.00 -3.56 -7.41
CA LEU A 7 -5.98 -4.21 -8.27
C LEU A 7 -6.18 -4.09 -9.78
N TRP A 8 -7.42 -3.96 -10.24
CA TRP A 8 -7.80 -3.93 -11.66
C TRP A 8 -8.16 -2.53 -12.17
N MET A 9 -7.91 -1.49 -11.38
CA MET A 9 -8.05 -0.11 -11.82
C MET A 9 -7.18 0.15 -13.05
N ASN A 10 -7.79 0.54 -14.15
CA ASN A 10 -7.14 0.82 -15.42
C ASN A 10 -8.03 1.74 -16.26
N GLY A 11 -7.43 2.74 -16.90
CA GLY A 11 -8.10 3.60 -17.89
C GLY A 11 -8.87 4.75 -17.26
N TYR A 12 -9.89 4.49 -16.43
CA TYR A 12 -10.84 5.54 -16.02
C TYR A 12 -10.18 6.75 -15.32
N PHE A 13 -9.23 6.53 -14.41
CA PHE A 13 -8.56 7.66 -13.71
C PHE A 13 -7.61 8.40 -14.65
N GLU A 14 -6.92 7.69 -15.52
CA GLU A 14 -5.98 8.26 -16.48
C GLU A 14 -6.70 9.03 -17.60
N GLU A 15 -7.76 8.45 -18.17
CA GLU A 15 -8.48 8.95 -19.34
C GLU A 15 -9.48 10.06 -18.98
N GLU A 16 -10.27 9.88 -17.92
CA GLU A 16 -11.35 10.82 -17.59
C GLU A 16 -10.91 11.93 -16.62
N LEU A 17 -9.92 11.64 -15.75
CA LEU A 17 -9.53 12.54 -14.66
C LEU A 17 -8.08 13.04 -14.78
N ASN A 18 -7.31 12.52 -15.74
CA ASN A 18 -5.88 12.82 -15.89
C ASN A 18 -5.07 12.53 -14.61
N ILE A 19 -5.48 11.51 -13.86
CA ILE A 19 -4.82 11.04 -12.64
C ILE A 19 -3.98 9.81 -12.98
N PRO A 20 -2.64 9.86 -12.84
CA PRO A 20 -1.80 8.72 -13.15
C PRO A 20 -2.01 7.56 -12.16
N VAL A 21 -2.16 6.35 -12.70
CA VAL A 21 -2.28 5.12 -11.92
C VAL A 21 -0.96 4.38 -11.91
N PHE A 22 -0.47 4.07 -10.70
CA PHE A 22 0.78 3.35 -10.49
C PHE A 22 0.53 1.98 -9.87
N HIS A 23 0.89 0.91 -10.60
CA HIS A 23 0.79 -0.48 -10.13
C HIS A 23 2.02 -0.97 -9.37
N ARG A 24 3.07 -0.14 -9.29
CA ARG A 24 4.34 -0.45 -8.59
C ARG A 24 4.78 0.76 -7.78
N PRO A 25 5.56 0.55 -6.71
CA PRO A 25 6.18 1.66 -6.01
C PRO A 25 7.02 2.53 -6.94
N GLN A 26 6.99 3.84 -6.71
CA GLN A 26 7.71 4.84 -7.49
C GLN A 26 8.79 5.48 -6.64
N GLN A 27 9.84 5.96 -7.29
CA GLN A 27 10.94 6.68 -6.66
C GLN A 27 10.91 8.12 -7.17
N TYR A 28 10.98 9.07 -6.25
CA TYR A 28 10.95 10.49 -6.58
C TYR A 28 12.13 11.23 -5.94
N SER A 29 12.56 12.31 -6.58
CA SER A 29 13.40 13.32 -5.96
C SER A 29 12.60 14.60 -5.85
N ILE A 30 12.33 15.05 -4.62
CA ILE A 30 11.51 16.22 -4.31
C ILE A 30 12.33 17.10 -3.37
N ASN A 31 12.62 18.33 -3.80
CA ASN A 31 13.46 19.29 -3.08
C ASN A 31 14.80 18.70 -2.56
N GLY A 32 15.47 17.89 -3.39
CA GLY A 32 16.74 17.24 -3.05
C GLY A 32 16.63 16.03 -2.12
N LYS A 33 15.41 15.67 -1.66
CA LYS A 33 15.14 14.46 -0.87
C LYS A 33 14.66 13.33 -1.77
N ARG A 34 15.06 12.10 -1.47
CA ARG A 34 14.66 10.89 -2.20
C ARG A 34 13.51 10.18 -1.48
N PHE A 35 12.43 9.95 -2.21
CA PHE A 35 11.23 9.28 -1.73
C PHE A 35 11.05 7.94 -2.40
N PHE A 36 10.59 6.96 -1.63
CA PHE A 36 10.11 5.68 -2.12
C PHE A 36 8.64 5.53 -1.72
N ILE A 37 7.72 5.63 -2.69
CA ILE A 37 6.29 5.74 -2.43
C ILE A 37 5.55 4.54 -3.05
N GLY A 38 4.61 3.95 -2.32
CA GLY A 38 3.78 2.85 -2.83
C GLY A 38 2.58 2.54 -1.93
N HIS A 39 1.73 1.59 -2.32
CA HIS A 39 0.64 1.14 -1.44
C HIS A 39 1.15 0.33 -0.25
N GLY A 40 2.04 -0.64 -0.47
CA GLY A 40 2.63 -1.47 0.59
C GLY A 40 2.22 -2.94 0.57
N ASP A 41 1.15 -3.29 -0.17
CA ASP A 41 0.64 -4.65 -0.26
C ASP A 41 1.59 -5.62 -0.97
N GLY A 42 1.85 -6.76 -0.33
CA GLY A 42 2.75 -7.77 -0.88
C GLY A 42 4.21 -7.33 -0.97
N LEU A 43 4.60 -6.23 -0.33
CA LEU A 43 5.99 -5.88 -0.08
C LEU A 43 6.50 -6.64 1.17
N GLY A 44 7.82 -6.67 1.36
CA GLY A 44 8.43 -7.42 2.47
C GLY A 44 8.64 -8.92 2.17
N PRO A 45 9.20 -9.71 3.11
CA PRO A 45 9.60 -11.10 2.85
C PRO A 45 8.46 -12.12 2.99
N TYR A 46 7.45 -11.83 3.81
CA TYR A 46 6.41 -12.79 4.19
C TYR A 46 5.15 -12.65 3.31
N ASP A 47 4.04 -13.25 3.75
CA ASP A 47 2.76 -13.31 3.03
C ASP A 47 2.79 -14.00 1.66
N LYS A 48 3.27 -15.25 1.66
CA LYS A 48 3.34 -16.07 0.44
C LYS A 48 1.94 -16.37 -0.13
N GLY A 49 0.92 -16.46 0.72
CA GLY A 49 -0.46 -16.72 0.32
C GLY A 49 -1.03 -15.56 -0.50
N TYR A 50 -1.03 -14.35 0.08
CA TYR A 50 -1.47 -13.15 -0.62
C TYR A 50 -0.67 -12.90 -1.89
N LYS A 51 0.66 -13.04 -1.88
CA LYS A 51 1.50 -12.83 -3.08
C LYS A 51 1.13 -13.79 -4.22
N ARG A 52 0.83 -15.05 -3.91
CA ARG A 52 0.34 -16.02 -4.91
C ARG A 52 -1.03 -15.61 -5.45
N MET A 53 -1.95 -15.23 -4.56
CA MET A 53 -3.28 -14.75 -4.94
C MET A 53 -3.20 -13.50 -5.83
N LYS A 54 -2.40 -12.50 -5.44
CA LYS A 54 -2.12 -11.29 -6.23
C LYS A 54 -1.58 -11.65 -7.61
N LYS A 55 -0.66 -12.63 -7.72
CA LYS A 55 -0.16 -13.11 -9.02
C LYS A 55 -1.25 -13.75 -9.88
N VAL A 56 -2.20 -14.46 -9.29
CA VAL A 56 -3.37 -15.00 -10.03
C VAL A 56 -4.28 -13.86 -10.48
N PHE A 57 -4.65 -12.94 -9.60
CA PHE A 57 -5.54 -11.83 -9.94
C PHE A 57 -4.93 -10.82 -10.92
N THR A 58 -3.61 -10.70 -10.99
CA THR A 58 -2.92 -9.84 -11.95
C THR A 58 -2.52 -10.56 -13.24
N ASN A 59 -2.83 -11.86 -13.37
CA ASN A 59 -2.53 -12.62 -14.58
C ASN A 59 -3.53 -12.25 -15.71
N PRO A 60 -3.07 -11.84 -16.91
CA PRO A 60 -3.95 -11.45 -18.01
C PRO A 60 -4.93 -12.54 -18.45
N VAL A 61 -4.53 -13.82 -18.40
CA VAL A 61 -5.39 -14.96 -18.75
C VAL A 61 -6.48 -15.15 -17.70
N ALA A 62 -6.14 -15.03 -16.41
CA ALA A 62 -7.13 -15.12 -15.34
C ALA A 62 -8.13 -13.96 -15.40
N GLN A 63 -7.66 -12.74 -15.65
CA GLN A 63 -8.52 -11.57 -15.87
C GLN A 63 -9.41 -11.76 -17.09
N TRP A 64 -8.86 -12.27 -18.20
CA TRP A 64 -9.62 -12.57 -19.40
C TRP A 64 -10.73 -13.59 -19.13
N LEU A 65 -10.43 -14.70 -18.46
CA LEU A 65 -11.42 -15.71 -18.08
C LEU A 65 -12.51 -15.11 -17.16
N PHE A 66 -12.12 -14.29 -16.19
CA PHE A 66 -13.08 -13.66 -15.28
C PHE A 66 -14.02 -12.68 -16.01
N ARG A 67 -13.56 -12.00 -17.07
CA ARG A 67 -14.41 -11.11 -17.88
C ARG A 67 -15.58 -11.84 -18.56
N TRP A 68 -15.47 -13.14 -18.79
CA TRP A 68 -16.55 -13.97 -19.34
C TRP A 68 -17.56 -14.43 -18.29
N LEU A 69 -17.25 -14.27 -17.01
CA LEU A 69 -18.14 -14.64 -15.93
C LEU A 69 -19.29 -13.62 -15.83
N HIS A 70 -20.53 -14.11 -15.80
CA HIS A 70 -21.69 -13.23 -15.62
C HIS A 70 -21.52 -12.40 -14.33
N PRO A 71 -21.82 -11.08 -14.35
CA PRO A 71 -21.60 -10.20 -13.19
C PRO A 71 -22.21 -10.72 -11.89
N ASP A 72 -23.40 -11.33 -11.93
CA ASP A 72 -24.02 -11.92 -10.73
C ASP A 72 -23.15 -12.97 -10.04
N TRP A 73 -22.40 -13.76 -10.81
CA TRP A 73 -21.50 -14.77 -10.27
C TRP A 73 -20.15 -14.15 -9.90
N GLY A 74 -19.63 -13.24 -10.73
CA GLY A 74 -18.39 -12.53 -10.46
C GLY A 74 -18.44 -11.70 -9.18
N VAL A 75 -19.50 -10.92 -8.99
CA VAL A 75 -19.71 -10.08 -7.81
C VAL A 75 -19.90 -10.93 -6.57
N ARG A 76 -20.71 -12.00 -6.63
CA ARG A 76 -20.89 -12.92 -5.49
C ARG A 76 -19.58 -13.59 -5.08
N MET A 77 -18.78 -14.01 -6.05
CA MET A 77 -17.46 -14.57 -5.78
C MET A 77 -16.53 -13.54 -5.13
N ALA A 78 -16.48 -12.31 -5.66
CA ALA A 78 -15.66 -11.24 -5.10
C ALA A 78 -16.06 -10.87 -3.66
N GLN A 79 -17.37 -10.78 -3.39
CA GLN A 79 -17.90 -10.52 -2.05
C GLN A 79 -17.51 -11.63 -1.06
N TYR A 80 -17.63 -12.90 -1.47
CA TYR A 80 -17.22 -14.04 -0.65
C TYR A 80 -15.74 -13.96 -0.22
N PHE A 81 -14.84 -13.70 -1.17
CA PHE A 81 -13.41 -13.57 -0.87
C PHE A 81 -13.09 -12.33 -0.04
N SER A 82 -13.80 -11.21 -0.26
CA SER A 82 -13.60 -9.98 0.51
C SER A 82 -13.99 -10.14 1.98
N VAL A 83 -15.14 -10.76 2.27
CA VAL A 83 -15.61 -10.96 3.65
C VAL A 83 -14.71 -11.95 4.38
N LYS A 84 -14.35 -13.06 3.72
CA LYS A 84 -13.51 -14.10 4.32
C LYS A 84 -12.11 -13.58 4.67
N ASN A 85 -11.49 -12.80 3.79
CA ASN A 85 -10.17 -12.21 4.07
C ASN A 85 -10.24 -11.21 5.23
N LYS A 86 -11.29 -10.38 5.32
CA LYS A 86 -11.46 -9.42 6.42
C LYS A 86 -11.61 -10.11 7.79
N LEU A 87 -12.32 -11.23 7.85
CA LEU A 87 -12.46 -12.02 9.08
C LEU A 87 -11.14 -12.64 9.53
N LEU A 88 -10.23 -12.91 8.60
CA LEU A 88 -8.92 -13.49 8.90
C LEU A 88 -7.87 -12.46 9.31
N SER A 89 -8.00 -11.19 8.89
CA SER A 89 -6.96 -10.17 9.09
C SER A 89 -7.32 -9.05 10.09
N GLY A 90 -8.60 -8.91 10.46
CA GLY A 90 -9.13 -7.72 11.14
C GLY A 90 -8.58 -7.38 12.53
N GLU A 91 -8.23 -8.36 13.38
CA GLU A 91 -7.70 -8.09 14.73
C GLU A 91 -6.16 -8.15 14.80
N GLU A 92 -5.51 -8.88 13.88
CA GLU A 92 -4.06 -9.05 13.86
C GLU A 92 -3.35 -7.85 13.21
N ASP A 93 -3.97 -7.20 12.22
CA ASP A 93 -3.37 -6.09 11.47
C ASP A 93 -3.24 -4.78 12.29
N VAL A 94 -4.02 -4.64 13.37
CA VAL A 94 -4.12 -3.40 14.18
C VAL A 94 -3.02 -3.30 15.25
N LYS A 95 -2.30 -4.39 15.54
CA LYS A 95 -1.22 -4.36 16.52
C LYS A 95 0.11 -4.07 15.84
N PHE A 96 0.80 -3.04 16.32
CA PHE A 96 2.20 -2.84 15.98
C PHE A 96 3.04 -3.97 16.59
N LEU A 97 3.69 -4.77 15.74
CA LEU A 97 4.41 -5.96 16.19
C LEU A 97 5.88 -5.68 16.55
N GLY A 98 6.29 -4.40 16.49
CA GLY A 98 7.68 -3.95 16.62
C GLY A 98 8.42 -3.94 15.29
N ASP A 99 9.42 -3.06 15.15
CA ASP A 99 10.17 -2.81 13.91
C ASP A 99 10.65 -4.08 13.20
N GLU A 100 11.12 -5.07 13.96
CA GLU A 100 11.65 -6.32 13.41
C GLU A 100 10.57 -7.24 12.85
N LYS A 101 9.31 -7.08 13.25
CA LYS A 101 8.19 -7.89 12.77
C LYS A 101 7.37 -7.16 11.70
N GLU A 102 7.60 -5.87 11.50
CA GLU A 102 6.96 -5.07 10.47
C GLU A 102 7.59 -5.30 9.09
N TRP A 103 6.86 -5.96 8.19
CA TRP A 103 7.40 -6.36 6.88
C TRP A 103 7.77 -5.18 5.98
N LEU A 104 7.08 -4.04 6.13
CA LEU A 104 7.39 -2.81 5.41
C LEU A 104 8.65 -2.14 5.94
N VAL A 105 8.92 -2.22 7.25
CA VAL A 105 10.20 -1.79 7.83
C VAL A 105 11.34 -2.64 7.28
N GLN A 106 11.19 -3.97 7.28
CA GLN A 106 12.20 -4.87 6.69
C GLN A 106 12.39 -4.65 5.18
N TYR A 107 11.31 -4.32 4.46
CA TYR A 107 11.39 -3.97 3.04
C TYR A 107 12.18 -2.68 2.84
N ALA A 108 11.89 -1.63 3.60
CA ALA A 108 12.60 -0.36 3.55
C ALA A 108 14.09 -0.52 3.88
N LYS A 109 14.41 -1.24 4.97
CA LYS A 109 15.80 -1.54 5.36
C LYS A 109 16.57 -2.26 4.23
N ARG A 110 15.98 -3.26 3.58
CA ARG A 110 16.61 -3.93 2.43
C ARG A 110 16.79 -3.00 1.22
N LYS A 111 15.86 -2.05 0.99
CA LYS A 111 16.05 -1.06 -0.07
C LYS A 111 17.17 -0.07 0.22
N LEU A 112 17.42 0.21 1.50
CA LEU A 112 18.56 1.03 1.93
C LEU A 112 19.92 0.33 1.77
N GLU A 113 19.96 -1.00 1.70
CA GLU A 113 21.19 -1.75 1.36
C GLU A 113 21.63 -1.47 -0.09
N ASP A 114 20.67 -1.28 -1.00
CA ASP A 114 20.94 -0.98 -2.42
C ASP A 114 21.21 0.51 -2.66
N GLN A 115 20.38 1.39 -2.10
CA GLN A 115 20.48 2.83 -2.28
C GLN A 115 19.77 3.62 -1.18
N HIS A 116 20.33 4.78 -0.81
CA HIS A 116 19.73 5.66 0.20
C HIS A 116 18.35 6.22 -0.22
N PHE A 117 17.44 6.38 0.74
CA PHE A 117 16.19 7.13 0.59
C PHE A 117 15.96 7.91 1.87
N ASP A 118 15.56 9.17 1.76
CA ASP A 118 15.23 9.98 2.94
C ASP A 118 13.89 9.54 3.52
N TYR A 119 12.92 9.19 2.66
CA TYR A 119 11.57 8.83 3.08
C TYR A 119 11.01 7.60 2.34
N PHE A 120 10.45 6.66 3.10
CA PHE A 120 9.57 5.62 2.60
C PHE A 120 8.14 5.97 2.99
N LEU A 121 7.24 6.08 2.02
CA LEU A 121 5.83 6.40 2.26
C LEU A 121 4.94 5.27 1.74
N PHE A 122 4.30 4.57 2.66
CA PHE A 122 3.37 3.48 2.34
C PHE A 122 2.00 3.69 3.00
N GLY A 123 1.02 2.89 2.56
CA GLY A 123 -0.25 2.68 3.22
C GLY A 123 -0.42 1.21 3.57
N HIS A 124 -1.56 0.61 3.23
CA HIS A 124 -1.89 -0.81 3.41
C HIS A 124 -2.00 -1.31 4.85
N ARG A 125 -1.14 -0.90 5.79
CA ARG A 125 -1.26 -1.32 7.20
C ARG A 125 -2.40 -0.66 7.96
N HIS A 126 -3.00 0.40 7.41
CA HIS A 126 -4.05 1.19 8.06
C HIS A 126 -3.67 1.71 9.46
N LEU A 127 -2.39 1.65 9.82
CA LEU A 127 -1.84 2.11 11.10
C LEU A 127 -0.96 3.33 10.84
N PRO A 128 -1.21 4.48 11.47
CA PRO A 128 -0.31 5.62 11.34
C PRO A 128 1.02 5.31 12.04
N LEU A 129 2.10 5.20 11.26
CA LEU A 129 3.45 4.92 11.77
C LEU A 129 4.42 5.97 11.26
N ASN A 130 5.35 6.38 12.12
CA ASN A 130 6.49 7.23 11.78
C ASN A 130 7.73 6.64 12.48
N ILE A 131 8.54 5.91 11.72
CA ILE A 131 9.60 5.05 12.23
C ILE A 131 10.93 5.52 11.67
N ASP A 132 11.88 5.85 12.56
CA ASP A 132 13.26 6.05 12.16
C ASP A 132 13.92 4.71 11.81
N LEU A 133 14.50 4.62 10.61
CA LEU A 133 15.14 3.40 10.13
C LEU A 133 16.62 3.33 10.49
N ASN A 134 17.32 4.48 10.55
CA ASN A 134 18.78 4.56 10.72
C ASN A 134 19.32 5.98 11.02
N GLY A 135 18.51 6.92 11.50
CA GLY A 135 18.85 8.32 11.75
C GLY A 135 18.94 9.20 10.50
N LYS A 136 18.81 8.63 9.30
CA LYS A 136 18.88 9.34 8.01
C LYS A 136 17.68 9.08 7.11
N SER A 137 16.89 8.05 7.42
CA SER A 137 15.80 7.56 6.59
C SER A 137 14.60 7.30 7.47
N THR A 138 13.43 7.77 7.07
CA THR A 138 12.20 7.62 7.85
C THR A 138 11.18 6.83 7.06
N TYR A 139 10.55 5.86 7.71
CA TYR A 139 9.39 5.15 7.18
C TYR A 139 8.11 5.71 7.77
N VAL A 140 7.24 6.21 6.89
CA VAL A 140 5.90 6.67 7.21
C VAL A 140 4.87 5.71 6.63
N ASN A 141 3.99 5.21 7.49
CA ASN A 141 2.80 4.49 7.08
C ASN A 141 1.56 5.36 7.32
N LEU A 142 0.76 5.56 6.28
CA LEU A 142 -0.52 6.23 6.41
C LEU A 142 -1.53 5.35 7.17
N GLY A 143 -2.21 5.94 8.15
CA GLY A 143 -3.45 5.39 8.68
C GLY A 143 -4.60 5.51 7.69
N ASP A 144 -5.75 4.97 8.05
CA ASP A 144 -6.96 5.05 7.23
C ASP A 144 -7.83 6.26 7.53
N TRP A 145 -8.71 6.59 6.58
CA TRP A 145 -9.69 7.68 6.66
C TRP A 145 -11.02 7.32 7.34
N ILE A 146 -11.11 6.18 8.02
CA ILE A 146 -12.28 5.74 8.80
C ILE A 146 -12.02 5.93 10.30
N SER A 147 -10.83 5.58 10.77
CA SER A 147 -10.44 5.59 12.18
C SER A 147 -9.41 6.67 12.50
N TYR A 148 -8.38 6.84 11.65
CA TYR A 148 -7.23 7.69 11.99
C TYR A 148 -7.26 9.08 11.34
N PHE A 149 -7.81 9.19 10.13
CA PHE A 149 -7.86 10.42 9.33
C PHE A 149 -6.48 11.05 9.11
N THR A 150 -5.45 10.24 8.88
CA THR A 150 -4.08 10.73 8.75
C THR A 150 -3.63 10.89 7.30
N TYR A 151 -2.76 11.85 7.05
CA TYR A 151 -2.14 12.13 5.77
C TYR A 151 -0.70 12.59 5.97
N ALA A 152 0.17 12.39 4.98
CA ALA A 152 1.56 12.86 5.06
C ALA A 152 1.71 14.23 4.39
N VAL A 153 2.50 15.11 5.01
CA VAL A 153 2.81 16.45 4.52
C VAL A 153 4.31 16.59 4.39
N PHE A 154 4.77 17.02 3.22
CA PHE A 154 6.16 17.41 2.99
C PHE A 154 6.19 18.92 2.74
N ASP A 155 6.83 19.67 3.64
CA ASP A 155 6.92 21.14 3.59
C ASP A 155 8.07 21.65 2.68
N GLY A 156 8.84 20.73 2.10
CA GLY A 156 10.05 21.01 1.34
C GLY A 156 11.32 20.62 2.08
N GLU A 157 11.30 20.53 3.41
CA GLU A 157 12.45 20.17 4.23
C GLU A 157 12.23 18.83 4.94
N SER A 158 11.06 18.66 5.53
CA SER A 158 10.71 17.54 6.39
C SER A 158 9.35 16.93 6.04
N LEU A 159 9.23 15.61 6.24
CA LEU A 159 7.98 14.86 6.08
C LEU A 159 7.35 14.64 7.46
N SER A 160 6.12 15.09 7.65
CA SER A 160 5.32 14.86 8.85
C SER A 160 4.09 13.99 8.53
N LEU A 161 3.63 13.22 9.52
CA LEU A 161 2.35 12.52 9.47
C LEU A 161 1.34 13.32 10.30
N GLU A 162 0.38 13.94 9.62
CA GLU A 162 -0.63 14.79 10.23
C GLU A 162 -1.97 14.07 10.33
N LYS A 163 -2.85 14.61 11.18
CA LYS A 163 -4.21 14.11 11.39
C LYS A 163 -5.22 15.20 11.03
N PHE A 164 -6.16 14.86 10.17
CA PHE A 164 -7.28 15.71 9.81
C PHE A 164 -8.31 15.67 10.94
N MET A 165 -8.64 16.84 11.48
CA MET A 165 -9.67 16.99 12.50
C MET A 165 -10.99 17.34 11.82
N LEU A 166 -11.95 16.42 11.85
CA LEU A 166 -13.32 16.72 11.46
C LEU A 166 -13.88 17.76 12.45
N LYS A 167 -14.37 18.88 11.93
CA LYS A 167 -15.10 19.90 12.70
C LYS A 167 -16.49 19.41 13.09
#